data_AF-A0A3B0RSG1-F1
#
_entry.id   AF-A0A3B0RSG1-F1
#
_cell.length_a   1.000
_cell.length_b   1.000
_cell.length_c   1.000
_cell.angle_alpha   90.00
_cell.angle_beta   90.00
_cell.angle_gamma   90.00
#
_symmetry.space_group_name_H-M   'P 1'
#
loop_
_entity.id
_entity.type
_entity.pdbx_description
1 polymer ?
#
loop_
_entity_poly.entity_id
_entity_poly.type
_entity_poly.pdbx_seq_one_letter_code
_entity_poly.pdbx_strand_id
1 'polypeptide(L)'
;MRAFVRTVFAMTAYLGVVGAPAQAETLQDALSVAFQTNPTIRAERARLRATRETRSQAISAALPQISANGSYSRVDSSQVANFRGVPEQRDAQFNPLTAALDAEQRIFTGMRNFNAIKQAGARIRAGGAQLASVEQQVLRD
;
A
#
# COMPACT_ATOMS: atom_id res chain seq x y z
N MET A 1 0.89 -10.08 -78.53
CA MET A 1 0.82 -10.55 -77.12
C MET A 1 -0.65 -10.66 -76.73
N ARG A 2 -1.28 -11.82 -76.96
CA ARG A 2 -1.56 -12.85 -75.95
C ARG A 2 -2.37 -12.30 -74.74
N ALA A 3 -3.69 -12.38 -74.92
CA ALA A 3 -4.69 -12.86 -73.97
C ALA A 3 -4.52 -12.55 -72.47
N PHE A 4 -5.45 -11.77 -71.92
CA PHE A 4 -6.00 -12.01 -70.58
C PHE A 4 -7.51 -11.78 -70.60
N VAL A 5 -8.19 -12.79 -71.14
CA VAL A 5 -9.64 -12.97 -71.10
C VAL A 5 -9.94 -13.88 -69.91
N ARG A 6 -11.11 -13.66 -69.28
CA ARG A 6 -11.79 -14.49 -68.26
C ARG A 6 -11.26 -14.38 -66.84
N THR A 7 -12.06 -13.72 -65.98
CA THR A 7 -12.72 -14.38 -64.82
C THR A 7 -13.66 -13.39 -64.11
N VAL A 8 -14.74 -13.02 -64.79
CA VAL A 8 -16.00 -12.71 -64.10
C VAL A 8 -16.84 -14.00 -64.18
N PHE A 9 -17.55 -14.33 -63.11
CA PHE A 9 -18.46 -15.48 -62.93
C PHE A 9 -17.84 -16.85 -62.54
N ALA A 10 -17.56 -17.01 -61.25
CA ALA A 10 -17.97 -18.17 -60.48
C ALA A 10 -18.55 -17.64 -59.15
N MET A 11 -19.85 -17.35 -59.13
CA MET A 11 -20.85 -18.28 -58.61
C MET A 11 -20.77 -18.38 -57.08
N THR A 12 -21.54 -17.48 -56.45
CA THR A 12 -22.47 -17.74 -55.34
C THR A 12 -22.06 -18.69 -54.20
N ALA A 13 -22.37 -18.17 -53.01
CA ALA A 13 -22.68 -18.90 -51.78
C ALA A 13 -21.47 -19.43 -51.00
N TYR A 14 -20.94 -18.56 -50.13
CA TYR A 14 -20.99 -18.85 -48.70
C TYR A 14 -20.77 -17.56 -47.90
N LEU A 15 -21.83 -16.75 -47.78
CA LEU A 15 -22.04 -15.93 -46.59
C LEU A 15 -22.41 -16.91 -45.46
N GLY A 16 -21.43 -17.73 -45.08
CA GLY A 16 -21.48 -18.53 -43.88
C GLY A 16 -21.27 -17.58 -42.73
N VAL A 17 -22.38 -17.03 -42.25
CA VAL A 17 -22.53 -16.63 -40.86
C VAL A 17 -22.10 -17.84 -40.04
N VAL A 18 -20.81 -17.92 -39.72
CA VAL A 18 -20.37 -18.67 -38.56
C VAL A 18 -20.83 -17.79 -37.41
N GLY A 19 -22.10 -17.97 -37.05
CA GLY A 19 -22.56 -17.69 -35.72
C GLY A 19 -21.67 -18.52 -34.81
N ALA A 20 -20.57 -17.92 -34.37
CA ALA A 20 -20.00 -18.31 -33.10
C ALA A 20 -21.21 -18.33 -32.16
N PRO A 21 -21.49 -19.44 -31.45
CA PRO A 21 -22.45 -19.37 -30.39
C PRO A 21 -21.96 -18.23 -29.53
N ALA A 22 -22.73 -17.13 -29.51
CA ALA A 22 -22.63 -16.18 -28.43
C ALA A 22 -22.98 -17.02 -27.22
N GLN A 23 -21.94 -17.59 -26.60
CA GLN A 23 -22.00 -18.23 -25.31
C GLN A 23 -22.50 -17.10 -24.43
N ALA A 24 -23.80 -17.07 -24.22
CA ALA A 24 -24.37 -16.30 -23.15
C ALA A 24 -23.71 -16.89 -21.91
N GLU A 25 -22.65 -16.23 -21.42
CA GLU A 25 -22.20 -16.43 -20.05
C GLU A 25 -23.48 -16.44 -19.23
N THR A 26 -23.73 -17.55 -18.54
CA THR A 26 -24.93 -17.65 -17.73
C THR A 26 -24.93 -16.44 -16.80
N LEU A 27 -26.10 -15.89 -16.48
CA LEU A 27 -26.18 -14.68 -15.65
C LEU A 27 -25.35 -14.81 -14.35
N GLN A 28 -25.20 -16.03 -13.83
CA GLN A 28 -24.33 -16.38 -12.71
C GLN A 28 -22.84 -16.28 -13.01
N ASP A 29 -22.40 -16.70 -14.19
CA ASP A 29 -21.01 -16.61 -14.64
C ASP A 29 -20.58 -15.15 -14.81
N ALA A 30 -21.42 -14.35 -15.50
CA ALA A 30 -21.22 -12.91 -15.65
C ALA A 30 -21.21 -12.18 -14.29
N LEU A 31 -22.08 -12.56 -13.34
CA LEU A 31 -22.08 -12.02 -11.97
C LEU A 31 -20.79 -12.38 -11.22
N SER A 32 -20.29 -13.61 -11.40
CA SER A 32 -19.08 -14.09 -10.73
C SER A 32 -17.83 -13.38 -11.25
N VAL A 33 -17.75 -13.16 -12.56
CA VAL A 33 -16.69 -12.38 -13.22
C VAL A 33 -16.78 -10.92 -12.78
N ALA A 34 -17.98 -10.33 -12.72
CA ALA A 34 -18.18 -8.98 -12.23
C ALA A 34 -17.73 -8.84 -10.76
N PHE A 35 -18.11 -9.75 -9.86
CA PHE A 35 -17.69 -9.70 -8.46
C PHE A 35 -16.17 -9.79 -8.27
N GLN A 36 -15.47 -10.55 -9.12
CA GLN A 36 -14.01 -10.71 -9.06
C GLN A 36 -13.24 -9.55 -9.70
N THR A 37 -13.77 -8.99 -10.80
CA THR A 37 -13.06 -8.00 -11.61
C THR A 37 -13.49 -6.56 -11.34
N ASN A 38 -14.60 -6.33 -10.63
CA ASN A 38 -15.14 -5.00 -10.41
C ASN A 38 -14.15 -4.10 -9.63
N PRO A 39 -13.73 -2.95 -10.21
CA PRO A 39 -12.74 -2.07 -9.61
C PRO A 39 -13.24 -1.40 -8.31
N THR A 40 -14.55 -1.16 -8.19
CA THR A 40 -15.19 -0.58 -6.99
C THR A 40 -15.09 -1.53 -5.80
N ILE A 41 -15.42 -2.82 -5.98
CA ILE A 41 -15.28 -3.83 -4.91
C ILE A 41 -13.80 -3.98 -4.52
N ARG A 42 -12.88 -3.98 -5.49
CA ARG A 42 -11.44 -4.04 -5.21
C ARG A 42 -10.94 -2.83 -4.42
N ALA A 43 -11.44 -1.63 -4.72
CA ALA A 43 -11.12 -0.40 -3.98
C ALA A 43 -11.62 -0.48 -2.53
N GLU A 44 -12.87 -0.92 -2.31
CA GLU A 44 -13.41 -1.08 -0.96
C GLU A 44 -12.69 -2.17 -0.15
N ARG A 45 -12.30 -3.28 -0.77
CA ARG A 45 -11.46 -4.30 -0.11
C ARG A 45 -10.09 -3.74 0.26
N ALA A 46 -9.49 -2.89 -0.57
CA ALA A 46 -8.25 -2.19 -0.24
C ALA A 46 -8.44 -1.24 0.96
N ARG A 47 -9.55 -0.49 1.01
CA ARG A 47 -9.92 0.36 2.15
C ARG A 47 -10.10 -0.44 3.44
N LEU A 48 -10.75 -1.61 3.36
CA LEU A 48 -10.92 -2.49 4.50
C LEU A 48 -9.58 -3.06 4.99
N ARG A 49 -8.66 -3.42 4.08
CA ARG A 49 -7.30 -3.84 4.44
C ARG A 49 -6.53 -2.72 5.14
N ALA A 50 -6.56 -1.50 4.61
CA ALA A 50 -5.95 -0.33 5.27
C ALA A 50 -6.54 -0.11 6.67
N THR A 51 -7.86 -0.26 6.82
CA THR A 51 -8.54 -0.15 8.12
C THR A 51 -8.12 -1.26 9.08
N ARG A 52 -7.92 -2.49 8.59
CA ARG A 52 -7.44 -3.62 9.40
C ARG A 52 -6.04 -3.35 9.97
N GLU A 53 -5.19 -2.66 9.22
CA GLU A 53 -3.85 -2.29 9.68
C GLU A 53 -3.87 -1.37 10.91
N THR A 54 -4.94 -0.60 11.10
CA THR A 54 -5.10 0.24 12.30
C THR A 54 -5.17 -0.58 13.59
N ARG A 55 -5.64 -1.85 13.53
CA ARG A 55 -5.62 -2.76 14.69
C ARG A 55 -4.21 -3.26 14.98
N SER A 56 -3.44 -3.58 13.93
CA SER A 56 -2.02 -3.95 14.05
C SER A 56 -1.24 -2.82 14.73
N GLN A 57 -1.40 -1.59 14.26
CA GLN A 57 -0.81 -0.39 14.86
C GLN A 57 -1.22 -0.19 16.33
N ALA A 58 -2.51 -0.37 16.65
CA ALA A 58 -3.01 -0.25 18.02
C ALA A 58 -2.42 -1.32 18.97
N ILE A 59 -2.19 -2.53 18.46
CA ILE A 59 -1.50 -3.60 19.20
C ILE A 59 -0.03 -3.23 19.38
N SER A 60 0.67 -2.80 18.33
CA SER A 60 2.09 -2.42 18.40
C SER A 60 2.32 -1.30 19.42
N ALA A 61 1.41 -0.34 19.54
CA ALA A 61 1.48 0.71 20.55
C ALA A 61 1.38 0.19 22.01
N ALA A 62 0.89 -1.03 22.21
CA ALA A 62 0.83 -1.72 23.49
C ALA A 62 2.04 -2.61 23.76
N LEU A 63 2.88 -2.86 22.75
CA LEU A 63 4.10 -3.65 22.86
C LEU A 63 5.31 -2.77 23.22
N PRO A 64 6.40 -3.37 23.71
CA PRO A 64 7.68 -2.66 23.86
C PRO A 64 8.11 -2.04 22.54
N GLN A 65 8.52 -0.78 22.57
CA GLN A 65 9.10 -0.07 21.43
C GLN A 65 10.61 -0.12 21.55
N ILE A 66 11.28 -0.69 20.55
CA ILE A 66 12.74 -0.75 20.50
C ILE A 66 13.19 0.16 19.36
N SER A 67 14.03 1.14 19.65
CA SER A 67 14.65 2.03 18.67
C SER A 67 16.16 1.88 18.67
N ALA A 68 16.74 2.01 17.48
CA ALA A 68 18.19 2.03 17.29
C ALA A 68 18.56 3.35 16.63
N ASN A 69 19.53 4.03 17.20
CA ASN A 69 19.97 5.34 16.76
C ASN A 69 21.48 5.31 16.55
N GLY A 70 21.95 5.89 15.45
CA GLY A 70 23.37 6.04 15.16
C GLY A 70 23.62 7.43 14.62
N SER A 71 24.68 8.08 15.09
CA SER A 71 25.13 9.35 14.51
C SER A 71 26.63 9.40 14.38
N TYR A 72 27.07 9.99 13.27
CA TYR A 72 28.45 10.37 13.04
C TYR A 72 28.47 11.88 12.89
N SER A 73 29.36 12.55 13.62
CA SER A 73 29.56 13.98 13.48
C SER A 73 31.04 14.29 13.31
N ARG A 74 31.34 15.41 12.65
CA ARG A 74 32.67 15.99 12.58
C ARG A 74 32.57 17.41 13.11
N VAL A 75 33.39 17.69 14.12
CA VAL A 75 33.47 19.00 14.76
C VAL A 75 34.90 19.47 14.62
N ASP A 76 35.08 20.50 13.79
CA ASP A 76 36.35 21.20 13.65
C ASP A 76 36.28 22.45 14.54
N SER A 77 37.16 22.55 15.53
CA SER A 77 37.22 23.66 16.49
C SER A 77 38.58 24.35 16.36
N SER A 78 38.58 25.60 15.90
CA SER A 78 39.76 26.46 15.90
C SER A 78 39.66 27.47 17.04
N GLN A 79 40.65 27.51 17.91
CA GLN A 79 40.76 28.50 18.98
C GLN A 79 42.09 29.24 18.86
N VAL A 80 42.05 30.57 18.93
CA VAL A 80 43.26 31.40 19.06
C VAL A 80 43.48 31.64 20.55
N ALA A 81 44.56 31.09 21.09
CA ALA A 81 44.97 31.29 22.47
C ALA A 81 46.23 32.15 22.52
N ASN A 82 46.28 33.11 23.46
CA ASN A 82 47.48 33.92 23.67
C ASN A 82 48.40 33.21 24.66
N PHE A 83 49.53 32.67 24.17
CA PHE A 83 50.57 32.15 25.04
C PHE A 83 51.72 33.16 25.11
N ARG A 84 51.92 33.77 26.29
CA ARG A 84 52.98 34.77 26.53
C ARG A 84 52.96 35.96 25.55
N GLY A 85 51.77 36.44 25.19
CA GLY A 85 51.60 37.60 24.31
C GLY A 85 51.76 37.32 22.81
N VAL A 86 51.95 36.06 22.41
CA VAL A 86 51.94 35.62 21.01
C VAL A 86 50.62 34.89 20.73
N PRO A 87 49.86 35.27 19.69
CA PRO A 87 48.67 34.53 19.29
C PRO A 87 49.08 33.18 18.68
N GLU A 88 48.62 32.08 19.29
CA GLU A 88 48.80 30.71 18.81
C GLU A 88 47.43 30.16 18.40
N GLN A 89 47.30 29.73 17.14
CA GLN A 89 46.11 29.04 16.66
C GLN A 89 46.21 27.55 17.02
N ARG A 90 45.20 27.04 17.72
CA ARG A 90 45.04 25.63 18.01
C ARG A 90 43.79 25.11 17.32
N ASP A 91 44.01 24.16 16.42
CA ASP A 91 42.95 23.44 15.76
C ASP A 91 42.77 22.07 16.44
N ALA A 92 41.53 21.75 16.79
CA ALA A 92 41.14 20.46 17.33
C ALA A 92 40.02 19.90 16.48
N GLN A 93 40.19 18.65 16.04
CA GLN A 93 39.23 17.94 15.23
C GLN A 93 38.66 16.76 16.04
N PHE A 94 37.34 16.69 16.14
CA PHE A 94 36.62 15.63 16.83
C PHE A 94 35.66 14.95 15.88
N ASN A 95 35.70 13.62 15.85
CA ASN A 95 34.84 12.82 14.97
C ASN A 95 34.04 11.79 15.80
N PRO A 96 33.09 12.23 16.65
CA PRO A 96 32.33 11.31 17.47
C PRO A 96 31.45 10.41 16.59
N LEU A 97 31.58 9.11 16.84
CA LEU A 97 30.66 8.07 16.36
C LEU A 97 29.88 7.56 17.57
N THR A 98 28.55 7.67 17.52
CA THR A 98 27.67 7.21 18.59
C THR A 98 26.65 6.23 18.03
N ALA A 99 26.40 5.17 18.80
CA ALA A 99 25.33 4.22 18.56
C ALA A 99 24.59 3.99 19.88
N ALA A 100 23.26 4.01 19.84
CA ALA A 100 22.39 3.83 20.98
C ALA A 100 21.24 2.86 20.61
N LEU A 101 20.84 2.07 21.59
CA LEU A 101 19.68 1.18 21.52
C LEU A 101 18.80 1.53 22.72
N ASP A 102 17.54 1.88 22.45
CA ASP A 102 16.57 2.28 23.46
C ASP A 102 15.37 1.34 23.41
N ALA A 103 14.86 0.93 24.58
CA ALA A 103 13.67 0.11 24.69
C ALA A 103 12.69 0.75 25.71
N GLU A 104 11.51 1.15 25.25
CA GLU A 104 10.46 1.75 26.08
C GLU A 104 9.24 0.83 26.14
N GLN A 105 8.81 0.48 27.36
CA GLN A 105 7.52 -0.20 27.58
C GLN A 105 6.71 0.53 28.65
N ARG A 106 5.48 0.91 28.27
CA ARG A 106 4.53 1.49 29.22
C ARG A 106 3.90 0.37 30.05
N ILE A 107 4.22 0.33 31.34
CA ILE A 107 3.71 -0.68 32.27
C ILE A 107 2.21 -0.51 32.58
N PHE A 108 1.72 0.72 32.62
CA PHE A 108 0.31 1.02 32.85
C PHE A 108 -0.11 2.29 32.12
N THR A 109 -1.16 2.20 31.30
CA THR A 109 -1.67 3.32 30.49
C THR A 109 -3.13 3.68 30.78
N GLY A 110 -3.66 3.28 31.95
CA GLY A 110 -5.05 3.57 32.32
C GLY A 110 -6.07 3.00 31.32
N MET A 111 -5.83 1.78 30.83
CA MET A 111 -6.64 1.09 29.81
C MET A 111 -6.68 1.75 28.42
N ARG A 112 -5.90 2.80 28.16
CA ARG A 112 -5.86 3.49 26.86
C ARG A 112 -5.58 2.52 25.70
N ASN A 113 -4.59 1.65 25.86
CA ASN A 113 -4.18 0.70 24.82
C ASN A 113 -5.28 -0.33 24.53
N PHE A 114 -5.94 -0.83 25.57
CA PHE A 114 -7.06 -1.76 25.43
C PHE A 114 -8.23 -1.13 24.66
N ASN A 115 -8.60 0.10 25.03
CA ASN A 115 -9.68 0.83 24.36
C ASN A 115 -9.33 1.16 22.90
N ALA A 116 -8.07 1.49 22.60
CA ALA A 116 -7.60 1.73 21.24
C ALA A 116 -7.73 0.47 20.36
N ILE A 117 -7.35 -0.71 20.87
CA ILE A 117 -7.51 -1.98 20.15
C ILE A 117 -8.99 -2.30 19.92
N LYS A 118 -9.84 -2.10 20.94
CA LYS A 118 -11.29 -2.30 20.84
C LYS A 118 -11.92 -1.36 19.79
N GLN A 119 -11.51 -0.10 19.78
CA GLN A 119 -11.94 0.91 18.81
C GLN A 119 -11.53 0.52 17.39
N ALA A 120 -10.28 0.09 17.18
CA ALA A 120 -9.82 -0.40 15.89
C ALA A 120 -10.65 -1.61 15.40
N GLY A 121 -10.95 -2.55 16.30
CA GLY A 121 -11.84 -3.67 15.98
C GLY A 121 -13.25 -3.25 15.57
N ALA A 122 -13.83 -2.24 16.24
CA ALA A 122 -15.13 -1.68 15.86
C ALA A 122 -15.08 -1.01 14.47
N ARG A 123 -14.01 -0.28 14.15
CA ARG A 123 -13.80 0.32 12.82
C ARG A 123 -13.70 -0.73 11.73
N ILE A 124 -13.04 -1.86 11.98
CA ILE A 124 -12.97 -2.98 11.02
C ILE A 124 -14.35 -3.56 10.75
N ARG A 125 -15.18 -3.74 11.79
CA ARG A 125 -16.56 -4.23 11.61
C ARG A 125 -17.40 -3.25 10.80
N ALA A 126 -17.30 -1.96 11.08
CA ALA A 126 -17.98 -0.92 10.30
C ALA A 126 -17.52 -0.92 8.83
N GLY A 127 -16.21 -0.98 8.57
CA GLY A 127 -15.68 -1.08 7.21
C GLY A 127 -16.10 -2.36 6.49
N GLY A 128 -16.24 -3.48 7.21
CA GLY A 128 -16.78 -4.72 6.66
C GLY A 128 -18.24 -4.59 6.24
N ALA A 129 -19.07 -3.93 7.06
CA ALA A 129 -20.46 -3.64 6.71
C ALA A 129 -20.56 -2.69 5.50
N GLN A 130 -19.66 -1.71 5.39
CA GLN A 130 -19.59 -0.82 4.23
C GLN A 130 -19.24 -1.60 2.95
N LEU A 131 -18.26 -2.50 3.01
CA LEU A 131 -17.91 -3.37 1.89
C LEU A 131 -19.13 -4.22 1.46
N ALA A 132 -19.83 -4.84 2.42
CA ALA A 132 -21.02 -5.63 2.12
C ALA A 132 -22.12 -4.79 1.45
N SER A 133 -22.31 -3.54 1.86
CA SER A 133 -23.26 -2.61 1.23
C SER A 133 -22.88 -2.31 -0.23
N VAL A 134 -21.59 -2.11 -0.52
CA VAL A 134 -21.11 -1.82 -1.88
C VAL A 134 -21.19 -3.07 -2.76
N GLU A 135 -20.86 -4.24 -2.21
CA GLU A 135 -21.04 -5.52 -2.91
C GLU A 135 -22.52 -5.73 -3.27
N GLN A 136 -23.45 -5.43 -2.37
CA GLN A 136 -24.89 -5.51 -2.67
C GLN A 136 -25.35 -4.50 -3.72
N GLN A 137 -24.81 -3.28 -3.73
CA GLN A 137 -25.17 -2.26 -4.73
C GLN A 137 -24.70 -2.67 -6.12
N VAL A 138 -23.45 -3.11 -6.25
CA VAL A 138 -22.88 -3.55 -7.54
C VAL A 138 -23.59 -4.77 -8.11
N LEU A 139 -24.12 -5.67 -7.27
CA LEU A 139 -24.88 -6.83 -7.73
C LEU A 139 -26.34 -6.50 -8.09
N ARG A 140 -26.83 -5.31 -7.72
CA ARG A 140 -28.20 -4.85 -8.03
C ARG A 140 -28.29 -3.99 -9.28
N ASP A 141 -27.18 -3.37 -9.68
CA ASP A 141 -27.04 -2.57 -10.91
C ASP A 141 -26.70 -3.46 -12.12
#